data_AF-A0AA38UEB1-F1
#
_entry.id   AF-A0AA38UEB1-F1
#
_cell.length_a   1.000
_cell.length_b   1.000
_cell.length_c   1.000
_cell.angle_alpha   90.00
_cell.angle_beta   90.00
_cell.angle_gamma   90.00
#
_symmetry.space_group_name_H-M   'P 1'
#
loop_
_entity.id
_entity.type
_entity.pdbx_description
1 polymer ?
#
loop_
_entity_poly.entity_id
_entity_poly.type
_entity_poly.pdbx_seq_one_letter_code
_entity_poly.pdbx_strand_id
1 'polypeptide(L)'
;KAIHWLCFFGFRGQEAFPVIALEPALIQDSIDGGEGTPTPILSVTGLTFKELEPHLNQTNQHLPDNFELQVSLYNGPCALVVTGPARALHGLLVNRRKIRAPAGADQSKIPFSQCKPVFSVRFLVVAVPFHSAYL
;
A
#
# COMPACT_ATOMS: atom_id res chain seq x y z
N LYS A 1 -7.57 9.92 -30.76
CA LYS A 1 -6.89 10.91 -29.89
C LYS A 1 -6.67 10.38 -28.46
N ALA A 2 -7.70 9.94 -27.73
CA ALA A 2 -7.55 9.41 -26.37
C ALA A 2 -6.57 8.22 -26.25
N ILE A 3 -6.67 7.24 -27.15
CA ILE A 3 -5.81 6.05 -27.14
C ILE A 3 -4.32 6.40 -27.31
N HIS A 4 -4.01 7.41 -28.12
CA HIS A 4 -2.63 7.86 -28.33
C HIS A 4 -2.02 8.37 -27.01
N TRP A 5 -2.77 9.19 -26.26
CA TRP A 5 -2.34 9.69 -24.96
C TRP A 5 -2.24 8.58 -23.91
N LEU A 6 -3.22 7.67 -23.84
CA LEU A 6 -3.16 6.54 -22.90
C LEU A 6 -1.97 5.61 -23.18
N CYS A 7 -1.68 5.35 -24.46
CA CYS A 7 -0.50 4.59 -24.87
C CYS A 7 0.80 5.31 -24.47
N PHE A 8 0.88 6.62 -24.70
CA PHE A 8 2.03 7.43 -24.33
C PHE A 8 2.25 7.48 -22.80
N PHE A 9 1.18 7.66 -22.01
CA PHE A 9 1.27 7.64 -20.55
C PHE A 9 1.70 6.27 -20.02
N GLY A 10 1.16 5.17 -20.56
CA GLY A 10 1.59 3.83 -20.20
C GLY A 10 3.07 3.58 -20.50
N PHE A 11 3.51 3.96 -21.71
CA PHE A 11 4.91 3.82 -22.13
C PHE A 11 5.86 4.64 -21.25
N ARG A 12 5.60 5.95 -21.10
CA ARG A 12 6.45 6.84 -20.28
C ARG A 12 6.43 6.48 -18.81
N GLY A 13 5.29 6.07 -18.27
CA GLY A 13 5.19 5.60 -16.89
C GLY A 13 6.06 4.36 -16.63
N GLN A 14 6.09 3.44 -17.60
CA GLN A 14 6.92 2.23 -17.48
C GLN A 14 8.41 2.51 -17.65
N GLU A 15 8.80 3.50 -18.46
CA GLU A 15 10.20 3.97 -18.57
C GLU A 15 10.66 4.66 -17.28
N ALA A 16 9.80 5.49 -16.66
CA ALA A 16 10.12 6.21 -15.43
C ALA A 16 10.18 5.28 -14.22
N PHE A 17 9.29 4.28 -14.14
CA PHE A 17 9.24 3.32 -13.04
C PHE A 17 9.27 1.88 -13.57
N PRO A 18 10.46 1.33 -13.88
CA PRO A 18 10.58 -0.02 -14.42
C PRO A 18 10.16 -1.08 -13.40
N VAL A 19 9.59 -2.19 -13.88
CA VAL A 19 9.27 -3.33 -13.00
C VAL A 19 10.56 -3.97 -12.52
N ILE A 20 10.78 -3.94 -11.21
CA ILE A 20 11.93 -4.57 -10.55
C ILE A 20 11.52 -5.96 -10.10
N ALA A 21 12.42 -6.94 -10.29
CA ALA A 21 12.22 -8.29 -9.77
C ALA A 21 12.21 -8.27 -8.23
N LEU A 22 11.17 -8.88 -7.65
CA LEU A 22 11.04 -9.05 -6.20
C LEU A 22 11.43 -10.46 -5.79
N GLU A 23 11.91 -10.60 -4.56
CA GLU A 23 12.26 -11.89 -4.00
C GLU A 23 11.02 -12.80 -3.90
N PRO A 24 11.08 -14.08 -4.34
CA PRO A 24 9.93 -14.98 -4.30
C PRO A 24 9.34 -15.15 -2.90
N ALA A 25 10.19 -15.11 -1.86
CA ALA A 25 9.75 -15.19 -0.47
C ALA A 25 8.85 -14.01 -0.06
N LEU A 26 9.13 -12.80 -0.55
CA LEU A 26 8.31 -11.61 -0.29
C LEU A 26 6.95 -11.72 -0.98
N ILE A 27 6.95 -12.22 -2.22
CA ILE A 27 5.73 -12.44 -2.99
C ILE A 27 4.83 -13.44 -2.28
N GLN A 28 5.39 -14.58 -1.84
CA GLN A 28 4.62 -15.60 -1.13
C GLN A 28 4.09 -15.08 0.22
N ASP A 29 4.91 -14.39 0.99
CA ASP A 29 4.46 -13.81 2.27
C ASP A 29 3.27 -12.86 2.08
N SER A 30 3.24 -12.06 1.02
CA SER A 30 2.11 -11.17 0.74
C SER A 30 0.83 -11.91 0.31
N ILE A 31 0.99 -12.99 -0.47
CA ILE A 31 -0.11 -13.85 -0.88
C ILE A 31 -0.70 -14.58 0.33
N ASP A 32 0.15 -15.15 1.19
CA ASP A 32 -0.26 -15.87 2.39
C ASP A 32 -0.97 -14.96 3.41
N GLY A 33 -0.59 -13.67 3.47
CA GLY A 33 -1.28 -12.65 4.25
C GLY A 33 -2.61 -12.16 3.66
N GLY A 34 -2.98 -12.62 2.45
CA GLY A 34 -4.22 -12.26 1.77
C GLY A 34 -4.22 -10.88 1.11
N GLU A 35 -3.05 -10.28 0.88
CA GLU A 35 -2.92 -8.94 0.29
C GLU A 35 -2.76 -8.97 -1.25
N GLY A 36 -2.38 -10.13 -1.79
CA GLY A 36 -2.17 -10.36 -3.21
C GLY A 36 -0.71 -10.18 -3.65
N THR A 37 -0.48 -10.17 -4.96
CA THR A 37 0.86 -10.00 -5.52
C THR A 37 1.35 -8.55 -5.32
N PRO A 38 2.57 -8.34 -4.81
CA PRO A 38 3.11 -6.99 -4.59
C PRO A 38 3.18 -6.17 -5.88
N THR A 39 2.66 -4.95 -5.81
CA THR A 39 2.68 -3.93 -6.87
C THR A 39 3.03 -2.57 -6.27
N PRO A 40 3.35 -1.53 -7.05
CA PRO A 40 3.69 -0.22 -6.50
C PRO A 40 2.49 0.58 -5.95
N ILE A 41 1.30 -0.02 -5.88
CA ILE A 41 0.09 0.62 -5.37
C ILE A 41 -0.63 -0.28 -4.36
N LEU A 42 -0.90 0.27 -3.18
CA LEU A 42 -1.52 -0.41 -2.06
C LEU A 42 -2.82 0.30 -1.65
N SER A 43 -3.94 -0.42 -1.64
CA SER A 43 -5.21 0.07 -1.11
C SER A 43 -5.32 -0.25 0.38
N VAL A 44 -5.63 0.77 1.18
CA VAL A 44 -5.88 0.67 2.63
C VAL A 44 -7.33 1.09 2.89
N THR A 45 -8.09 0.20 3.52
CA THR A 45 -9.51 0.45 3.85
C THR A 45 -9.78 0.17 5.32
N GLY A 46 -10.57 1.01 5.98
CA GLY A 46 -10.86 0.91 7.42
C GLY A 46 -9.91 1.69 8.33
N LEU A 47 -8.99 2.49 7.76
CA LEU A 47 -8.17 3.46 8.50
C LEU A 47 -8.38 4.85 7.93
N THR A 48 -8.40 5.85 8.81
CA THR A 48 -8.39 7.26 8.45
C THR A 48 -6.96 7.73 8.13
N PHE A 49 -6.83 8.88 7.45
CA PHE A 49 -5.53 9.45 7.15
C PHE A 49 -4.70 9.73 8.40
N LYS A 50 -5.33 10.26 9.45
CA LYS A 50 -4.67 10.57 10.73
C LYS A 50 -4.07 9.33 11.41
N GLU A 51 -4.68 8.16 11.20
CA GLU A 51 -4.17 6.90 11.73
C GLU A 51 -3.05 6.33 10.85
N LEU A 52 -3.12 6.53 9.54
CA LEU A 52 -2.15 5.98 8.59
C LEU A 52 -0.85 6.81 8.50
N GLU A 53 -0.95 8.13 8.50
CA GLU A 53 0.16 9.09 8.38
C GLU A 53 1.34 8.81 9.33
N PRO A 54 1.16 8.64 10.66
CA PRO A 54 2.30 8.40 11.55
C PRO A 54 3.07 7.12 11.18
N HIS A 55 2.38 6.13 10.63
CA HIS A 55 2.99 4.87 10.24
C HIS A 55 3.72 4.94 8.90
N LEU A 56 3.24 5.78 7.99
CA LEU A 56 3.98 6.12 6.77
C LEU A 56 5.26 6.87 7.14
N ASN A 57 5.17 7.88 8.00
CA ASN A 57 6.33 8.66 8.44
C ASN A 57 7.37 7.77 9.15
N GLN A 58 6.93 6.86 10.03
CA GLN A 58 7.83 5.88 10.66
C GLN A 58 8.52 4.96 9.64
N THR A 59 7.80 4.56 8.58
CA THR A 59 8.38 3.71 7.54
C THR A 59 9.36 4.49 6.67
N ASN A 60 9.01 5.71 6.27
CA ASN A 60 9.83 6.59 5.45
C ASN A 60 11.13 7.01 6.15
N GLN A 61 11.14 7.14 7.49
CA GLN A 61 12.37 7.39 8.25
C GLN A 61 13.48 6.34 8.01
N HIS A 62 13.11 5.12 7.62
CA HIS A 62 14.05 4.03 7.35
C HIS A 62 14.33 3.85 5.86
N LEU A 63 13.70 4.67 5.00
CA LEU A 63 13.83 4.61 3.56
C LEU A 63 14.63 5.82 3.08
N PRO A 64 15.43 5.68 2.02
CA PRO A 64 16.01 6.84 1.34
C PRO A 64 14.92 7.63 0.60
N ASP A 65 15.16 8.92 0.38
CA ASP A 65 14.21 9.88 -0.23
C ASP A 65 13.57 9.37 -1.53
N ASN A 66 14.33 8.64 -2.35
CA ASN A 66 13.85 8.07 -3.62
C ASN A 66 12.99 6.80 -3.47
N PHE A 67 12.67 6.37 -2.26
CA PHE A 67 11.89 5.15 -1.97
C PHE A 67 10.75 5.41 -0.97
N GLU A 68 10.46 6.67 -0.67
CA GLU A 68 9.42 7.07 0.26
C GLU A 68 8.01 6.64 -0.20
N LEU A 69 7.19 6.31 0.78
CA LEU A 69 5.78 5.99 0.59
C LEU A 69 4.94 7.24 0.78
N GLN A 70 3.97 7.45 -0.11
CA GLN A 70 3.03 8.56 0.00
C GLN A 70 1.60 8.13 -0.26
N VAL A 71 0.63 8.82 0.34
CA VAL A 71 -0.79 8.67 0.00
C VAL A 71 -1.05 9.39 -1.32
N SER A 72 -1.50 8.65 -2.33
CA SER A 72 -1.72 9.16 -3.67
C SER A 72 -3.19 9.48 -3.97
N LEU A 73 -4.11 8.69 -3.42
CA LEU A 73 -5.55 8.86 -3.63
C LEU A 73 -6.33 8.76 -2.32
N TYR A 74 -7.33 9.62 -2.21
CA TYR A 74 -8.32 9.64 -1.14
C TYR A 74 -9.67 9.21 -1.74
N ASN A 75 -9.92 7.90 -1.78
CA ASN A 75 -11.16 7.35 -2.35
C ASN A 75 -12.36 7.49 -1.39
N GLY A 76 -12.11 7.83 -0.14
CA GLY A 76 -13.13 8.06 0.89
C GLY A 76 -12.50 8.38 2.24
N PRO A 77 -13.32 8.62 3.28
CA PRO A 77 -12.83 9.00 4.61
C PRO A 77 -11.95 7.94 5.28
N CYS A 78 -12.23 6.65 4.99
CA CYS A 78 -11.46 5.50 5.47
C CYS A 78 -10.98 4.61 4.31
N ALA A 79 -10.81 5.17 3.12
CA ALA A 79 -10.38 4.45 1.92
C ALA A 79 -9.29 5.24 1.22
N LEU A 80 -8.04 4.81 1.42
CA LEU A 80 -6.84 5.50 0.99
C LEU A 80 -6.03 4.59 0.06
N VAL A 81 -5.25 5.20 -0.81
CA VAL A 81 -4.29 4.50 -1.66
C VAL A 81 -2.90 5.04 -1.37
N VAL A 82 -1.98 4.13 -1.04
CA VAL A 82 -0.57 4.42 -0.81
C VAL A 82 0.22 3.96 -2.03
N THR A 83 1.16 4.77 -2.46
CA THR A 83 2.04 4.49 -3.60
C THR A 83 3.49 4.52 -3.18
N GLY A 84 4.28 3.68 -3.84
CA GLY A 84 5.73 3.62 -3.68
C GLY A 84 6.27 2.28 -4.16
N PRO A 85 7.57 2.03 -3.98
CA PRO A 85 8.19 0.77 -4.38
C PRO A 85 7.54 -0.41 -3.65
N ALA A 86 7.26 -1.49 -4.39
CA ALA A 86 6.57 -2.67 -3.87
C ALA A 86 7.24 -3.27 -2.62
N ARG A 87 8.58 -3.23 -2.56
CA ARG A 87 9.37 -3.66 -1.39
C ARG A 87 9.13 -2.80 -0.16
N ALA A 88 9.07 -1.47 -0.32
CA ALA A 88 8.79 -0.55 0.78
C ALA A 88 7.34 -0.71 1.28
N LEU A 89 6.38 -0.88 0.36
CA LEU A 89 4.98 -1.16 0.68
C LEU A 89 4.82 -2.48 1.45
N HIS A 90 5.60 -3.51 1.10
CA HIS A 90 5.64 -4.77 1.86
C HIS A 90 6.18 -4.57 3.28
N GLY A 91 7.22 -3.75 3.46
CA GLY A 91 7.70 -3.38 4.80
C GLY A 91 6.63 -2.70 5.67
N LEU A 92 5.85 -1.79 5.08
CA LEU A 92 4.70 -1.18 5.75
C LEU A 92 3.66 -2.23 6.16
N LEU A 93 3.32 -3.15 5.25
CA LEU A 93 2.37 -4.25 5.47
C LEU A 93 2.76 -5.15 6.64
N VAL A 94 4.02 -5.61 6.68
CA VAL A 94 4.51 -6.48 7.76
C VAL A 94 4.33 -5.82 9.13
N ASN A 95 4.57 -4.51 9.23
CA ASN A 95 4.34 -3.76 10.45
C ASN A 95 2.84 -3.62 10.77
N ARG A 96 1.99 -3.42 9.76
CA ARG A 96 0.53 -3.32 9.93
C ARG A 96 -0.10 -4.63 10.40
N ARG A 97 0.35 -5.78 9.92
CA ARG A 97 -0.15 -7.11 10.33
C ARG A 97 -0.10 -7.32 11.84
N LYS A 98 0.92 -6.79 12.52
CA LYS A 98 1.09 -6.91 13.98
C LYS A 98 0.02 -6.17 14.78
N ILE A 99 -0.52 -5.10 14.23
CA ILE A 99 -1.46 -4.18 14.89
C ILE A 99 -2.91 -4.52 14.53
N ARG A 100 -3.12 -5.06 13.31
CA ARG A 100 -4.42 -5.48 12.79
C ARG A 100 -5.06 -6.57 13.65
N ALA A 101 -6.36 -6.48 13.86
CA ALA A 101 -7.13 -7.60 14.40
C ALA A 101 -7.13 -8.80 13.42
N PRO A 102 -6.98 -10.05 13.88
CA PRO A 102 -7.13 -11.21 13.01
C PRO A 102 -8.49 -11.21 12.31
N ALA A 103 -8.54 -11.68 11.05
CA ALA A 103 -9.77 -11.76 10.30
C ALA A 103 -10.78 -12.65 11.03
N GLY A 104 -11.99 -12.14 11.29
CA GLY A 104 -13.03 -12.87 12.01
C GLY A 104 -12.86 -12.95 13.53
N ALA A 105 -11.90 -12.21 14.12
CA ALA A 105 -11.78 -12.14 15.57
C ALA A 105 -13.00 -11.45 16.20
N ASP A 106 -13.69 -12.14 17.10
CA ASP A 106 -14.78 -11.56 17.88
C ASP A 106 -14.21 -10.64 18.98
N GLN A 107 -14.43 -9.33 18.81
CA GLN A 107 -14.05 -8.30 19.78
C GLN A 107 -15.26 -7.75 20.55
N SER A 108 -16.43 -8.38 20.48
CA SER A 108 -17.66 -7.91 21.14
C SER A 108 -17.55 -7.84 22.67
N LYS A 109 -16.66 -8.65 23.25
CA LYS A 109 -16.41 -8.72 24.70
C LYS A 109 -15.24 -7.83 25.15
N ILE A 110 -14.61 -7.10 24.24
CA ILE A 110 -13.49 -6.20 24.53
C ILE A 110 -14.04 -4.76 24.53
N PRO A 111 -13.71 -3.93 25.54
CA PRO A 111 -14.07 -2.51 25.52
C PRO A 111 -13.54 -1.82 24.26
N PHE A 112 -14.33 -0.95 23.65
CA PHE A 112 -14.01 -0.33 22.35
C PHE A 112 -12.61 0.31 22.28
N SER A 113 -12.16 0.95 23.35
CA SER A 113 -10.83 1.60 23.42
C SER A 113 -9.65 0.62 23.41
N GLN A 114 -9.88 -0.66 23.70
CA GLN A 114 -8.89 -1.73 23.71
C GLN A 114 -9.02 -2.65 22.49
N CYS A 115 -10.05 -2.45 21.67
CA CYS A 115 -10.22 -3.21 20.44
C CYS A 115 -9.09 -2.89 19.46
N LYS A 116 -8.53 -3.94 18.87
CA LYS A 116 -7.57 -3.80 17.77
C LYS A 116 -8.29 -3.26 16.54
N PRO A 117 -7.67 -2.35 15.78
CA PRO A 117 -8.26 -1.81 14.58
C PRO A 117 -8.48 -2.90 13.53
N VAL A 118 -9.66 -2.86 12.91
CA VAL A 118 -10.05 -3.75 11.81
C VAL A 118 -9.92 -2.95 10.51
N PHE A 119 -8.92 -3.29 9.71
CA PHE A 119 -8.70 -2.68 8.41
C PHE A 119 -8.27 -3.75 7.41
N SER A 120 -8.41 -3.47 6.11
CA SER A 120 -7.97 -4.34 5.03
C SER A 120 -6.95 -3.61 4.18
N VAL A 121 -5.92 -4.36 3.77
CA VAL A 121 -4.86 -3.85 2.91
C VAL A 121 -4.67 -4.81 1.76
N ARG A 122 -4.60 -4.29 0.53
CA ARG A 122 -4.48 -5.10 -0.68
C ARG A 122 -3.68 -4.38 -1.75
N PHE A 123 -2.81 -5.11 -2.44
CA PHE A 123 -2.13 -4.59 -3.62
C PHE A 123 -3.12 -4.45 -4.78
N LEU A 124 -3.06 -3.30 -5.46
CA LEU A 124 -3.86 -3.06 -6.66
C LEU A 124 -3.12 -3.55 -7.90
N VAL A 125 -3.83 -4.10 -8.88
CA VAL A 125 -3.23 -4.62 -10.12
C VAL A 125 -2.90 -3.45 -11.06
N VAL A 126 -1.90 -2.66 -10.69
CA VAL A 126 -1.41 -1.48 -11.41
C VAL A 126 0.11 -1.51 -11.38
N ALA A 127 0.74 -1.45 -12.56
CA ALA A 127 2.19 -1.63 -12.71
C ALA A 127 3.02 -0.37 -12.39
N VAL A 128 2.39 0.80 -12.37
CA VAL A 128 3.06 2.10 -12.26
C VAL A 128 2.45 2.90 -11.11
N PRO A 129 3.23 3.57 -10.24
CA PRO A 129 2.72 4.35 -9.12
C PRO A 129 2.12 5.69 -9.57
N PHE A 130 0.91 5.67 -10.13
CA PHE A 130 0.23 6.90 -10.52
C PHE A 130 -0.04 7.84 -9.33
N HIS A 131 -0.09 9.15 -9.63
CA HIS A 131 -0.32 10.20 -8.63
C HIS A 131 0.76 10.22 -7.53
N SER A 132 2.01 9.97 -7.94
CA SER A 132 3.16 9.98 -7.04
C SER A 132 4.30 10.83 -7.57
N ALA A 133 5.26 11.18 -6.70
CA ALA A 133 6.48 11.88 -7.11
C ALA A 133 7.42 11.02 -7.99
N TYR A 134 7.12 9.73 -8.17
CA TYR A 134 7.86 8.83 -9.04
C TYR A 134 7.58 9.05 -10.54
N LEU A 135 6.51 9.79 -10.88
CA LEU A 135 6.05 10.04 -12.25
C LEU A 135 5.82 11.53 -12.54
#